data_AF-A0A6L3ANR7-F1
#
_entry.id   AF-A0A6L3ANR7-F1
#
_cell.length_a   1.000
_cell.length_b   1.000
_cell.length_c   1.000
_cell.angle_alpha   90.00
_cell.angle_beta   90.00
_cell.angle_gamma   90.00
#
_symmetry.space_group_name_H-M   'P 1'
#
loop_
_entity.id
_entity.type
_entity.pdbx_description
1 polymer ?
#
loop_
_entity_poly.entity_id
_entity_poly.type
_entity_poly.pdbx_seq_one_letter_code
_entity_poly.pdbx_strand_id
1 'polypeptide(L)'
;MIDFKEKTISPLVEGKEDQNTRIKRMESIEGKLILQGAEKGREGIRNVIGWTASISEETGKTVVTISGDDVAFVVFGACLPR
;
A
#
# COMPACT_ATOMS: atom_id res chain seq x y z
N MET A 1 -1.98 3.28 8.62
CA MET A 1 -0.84 4.18 8.87
C MET A 1 0.36 3.67 8.08
N ILE A 2 1.14 4.55 7.46
CA ILE A 2 2.36 4.18 6.73
C ILE A 2 3.55 4.53 7.62
N ASP A 3 4.38 3.55 7.94
CA ASP A 3 5.69 3.75 8.57
C ASP A 3 6.78 3.53 7.52
N PHE A 4 7.44 4.62 7.12
CA PHE A 4 8.48 4.60 6.10
C PHE A 4 9.80 4.01 6.60
N LYS A 5 10.04 4.04 7.91
CA LYS A 5 11.27 3.51 8.52
C LYS A 5 11.18 2.00 8.64
N GLU A 6 10.09 1.51 9.21
CA GLU A 6 9.82 0.08 9.38
C GLU A 6 9.27 -0.58 8.09
N LYS A 7 8.97 0.24 7.07
CA LYS A 7 8.47 -0.19 5.77
C LYS A 7 7.21 -1.02 5.89
N THR A 8 6.26 -0.53 6.66
CA THR A 8 5.00 -1.22 6.97
C THR A 8 3.80 -0.31 6.75
N ILE A 9 2.71 -0.90 6.29
CA ILE A 9 1.40 -0.25 6.22
C ILE A 9 0.45 -1.03 7.10
N SER A 10 -0.10 -0.35 8.11
CA SER A 10 -1.05 -0.93 9.07
C SER A 10 -2.48 -0.43 8.79
N PRO A 11 -3.51 -1.26 9.00
CA PRO A 11 -4.88 -0.78 8.98
C PRO A 11 -5.12 0.24 10.09
N LEU A 12 -6.10 1.13 9.89
CA LEU A 12 -6.53 2.11 10.91
C LEU A 12 -7.66 1.58 11.79
N VAL A 13 -8.03 0.31 11.63
CA VAL A 13 -9.09 -0.36 12.39
C VAL A 13 -8.44 -1.08 13.57
N GLU A 14 -8.91 -0.78 14.80
CA GLU A 14 -8.44 -1.45 16.01
C GLU A 14 -8.67 -2.97 15.95
N GLY A 15 -7.72 -3.73 16.51
CA GLY A 15 -7.78 -5.20 16.56
C GLY A 15 -7.47 -5.91 15.24
N LYS A 16 -6.89 -5.20 14.26
CA LYS A 16 -6.41 -5.75 12.98
C LYS A 16 -4.91 -5.54 12.75
N GLU A 17 -4.12 -5.37 13.80
CA GLU A 17 -2.66 -5.18 13.67
C GLU A 17 -1.96 -6.36 12.98
N ASP A 18 -2.58 -7.53 12.95
CA ASP A 18 -2.13 -8.74 12.24
C ASP A 18 -2.23 -8.63 10.71
N GLN A 19 -2.87 -7.57 10.17
CA GLN A 19 -3.09 -7.36 8.72
C GLN A 19 -2.11 -6.35 8.11
N ASN A 20 -0.96 -6.17 8.73
CA ASN A 20 0.09 -5.31 8.19
C ASN A 20 0.60 -5.86 6.85
N THR A 21 0.85 -4.97 5.90
CA THR A 21 1.59 -5.28 4.66
C THR A 21 2.96 -4.63 4.68
N ARG A 22 3.94 -5.29 4.08
CA ARG A 22 5.32 -4.78 3.96
C ARG A 22 5.52 -4.03 2.65
N ILE A 23 6.17 -2.87 2.75
CA ILE A 23 6.69 -2.12 1.61
C ILE A 23 7.97 -2.82 1.16
N LYS A 24 7.89 -3.54 0.04
CA LYS A 24 9.04 -4.26 -0.55
C LYS A 24 9.93 -3.35 -1.39
N ARG A 25 9.33 -2.35 -2.04
CA ARG A 25 10.05 -1.32 -2.80
C ARG A 25 9.52 0.06 -2.45
N MET A 26 10.44 0.99 -2.28
CA MET A 26 10.17 2.39 -2.00
C MET A 26 11.14 3.22 -2.82
N GLU A 27 10.60 4.12 -3.64
CA GLU A 27 11.38 4.98 -4.54
C GLU A 27 10.75 6.36 -4.57
N SER A 28 11.57 7.39 -4.38
CA SER A 28 11.17 8.77 -4.66
C SER A 28 11.77 9.17 -6.01
N ILE A 29 10.91 9.57 -6.94
CA ILE A 29 11.29 9.96 -8.30
C ILE A 29 10.36 11.08 -8.77
N GLU A 30 10.95 12.18 -9.25
CA GLU A 30 10.24 13.33 -9.82
C GLU A 30 9.07 13.84 -8.96
N GLY A 31 9.27 13.98 -7.64
CA GLY A 31 8.24 14.49 -6.72
C GLY A 31 7.11 13.49 -6.44
N LYS A 32 7.31 12.21 -6.77
CA LYS A 32 6.40 11.11 -6.43
C LYS A 32 7.11 10.07 -5.60
N LEU A 33 6.46 9.70 -4.50
CA LEU A 33 6.83 8.52 -3.72
C LEU A 33 6.05 7.32 -4.24
N ILE A 34 6.78 6.33 -4.76
CA ILE A 34 6.25 5.05 -5.24
C ILE A 34 6.56 3.98 -4.20
N LEU A 35 5.50 3.37 -3.66
CA LEU A 35 5.57 2.26 -2.73
C LEU A 35 5.00 1.02 -3.40
N GLN A 36 5.64 -0.14 -3.22
CA GLN A 36 5.14 -1.40 -3.76
C GLN A 36 5.32 -2.53 -2.78
N GLY A 37 4.40 -3.48 -2.86
CA GLY A 37 4.42 -4.70 -2.08
C GLY A 37 3.61 -5.79 -2.76
N ALA A 38 3.65 -6.96 -2.16
CA ALA A 38 2.80 -8.07 -2.55
C ALA A 38 2.61 -8.97 -1.33
N GLU A 39 1.39 -9.42 -1.10
CA GLU A 39 1.10 -10.29 0.04
C GLU A 39 0.52 -11.61 -0.40
N LYS A 40 0.91 -12.66 0.33
CA LYS A 40 0.24 -13.94 0.24
C LYS A 40 -1.12 -13.79 0.89
N GLY A 41 -2.17 -14.26 0.22
CA GLY A 41 -3.49 -14.38 0.81
C GLY A 41 -3.46 -15.19 2.10
N ARG A 42 -4.47 -14.97 2.94
CA ARG A 42 -4.64 -15.69 4.22
C ARG A 42 -4.77 -17.19 4.00
N GLU A 43 -4.51 -17.97 5.04
CA GLU A 43 -4.74 -19.42 5.02
C GLU A 43 -6.15 -19.75 4.50
N GLY A 44 -6.23 -20.64 3.52
CA GLY A 44 -7.48 -20.99 2.85
C GLY A 44 -7.89 -20.09 1.67
N ILE A 45 -7.23 -18.95 1.45
CA ILE A 45 -7.47 -18.05 0.31
C ILE A 45 -6.18 -17.95 -0.52
N ARG A 46 -6.12 -18.69 -1.64
CA ARG A 46 -5.01 -18.60 -2.61
C ARG A 46 -5.17 -17.37 -3.53
N ASN A 47 -5.13 -16.18 -2.93
CA ASN A 47 -5.08 -14.93 -3.70
C ASN A 47 -3.80 -14.20 -3.31
N VAL A 48 -2.75 -14.32 -4.13
CA VAL A 48 -1.61 -13.40 -4.03
C VAL A 48 -2.05 -12.09 -4.65
N ILE A 49 -1.86 -10.98 -3.93
CA ILE A 49 -2.14 -9.65 -4.49
C ILE A 49 -0.85 -8.84 -4.52
N GLY A 50 -0.62 -8.19 -5.65
CA GLY A 50 0.37 -7.13 -5.79
C GLY A 50 -0.30 -5.78 -5.57
N TRP A 51 0.43 -4.82 -5.01
CA TRP A 51 -0.06 -3.46 -4.88
C TRP A 51 1.04 -2.45 -5.18
N THR A 52 0.62 -1.29 -5.71
CA THR A 52 1.47 -0.10 -5.90
C THR A 52 0.71 1.11 -5.41
N ALA A 53 1.35 1.94 -4.60
CA ALA A 53 0.86 3.26 -4.22
C ALA A 53 1.77 4.33 -4.81
N SER A 54 1.18 5.28 -5.55
CA SER A 54 1.86 6.49 -6.01
C SER A 54 1.32 7.67 -5.22
N ILE A 55 2.21 8.39 -4.55
CA ILE A 55 1.88 9.53 -3.70
C ILE A 55 2.61 10.76 -4.26
N SER A 56 1.88 11.82 -4.58
CA SER A 56 2.46 13.12 -4.86
C SER A 56 3.08 13.68 -3.58
N GLU A 57 4.38 13.97 -3.59
CA GLU A 57 5.06 14.53 -2.43
C GLU A 57 4.66 16.00 -2.18
N GLU A 58 4.23 16.71 -3.23
CA GLU A 58 3.74 18.09 -3.13
C GLU A 58 2.34 18.18 -2.52
N THR A 59 1.42 17.32 -2.98
CA THR A 59 -0.01 17.48 -2.67
C THR A 59 -0.57 16.41 -1.74
N GLY A 60 0.20 15.35 -1.49
CA GLY A 60 -0.27 14.16 -0.79
C GLY A 60 -1.32 13.35 -1.57
N LYS A 61 -1.72 13.74 -2.80
CA LYS A 61 -2.66 12.95 -3.60
C LYS A 61 -2.08 11.56 -3.86
N THR A 62 -2.91 10.55 -3.66
CA THR A 62 -2.49 9.15 -3.68
C THR A 62 -3.36 8.34 -4.62
N VAL A 63 -2.73 7.48 -5.41
CA VAL A 63 -3.39 6.43 -6.19
C VAL A 63 -2.82 5.09 -5.75
N VAL A 64 -3.69 4.16 -5.39
CA VAL A 64 -3.32 2.78 -5.06
C VAL A 64 -3.94 1.85 -6.09
N THR A 65 -3.12 1.03 -6.72
CA THR A 65 -3.56 -0.05 -7.59
C THR A 65 -3.29 -1.38 -6.90
N ILE A 66 -4.27 -2.27 -6.91
CA ILE A 66 -4.16 -3.63 -6.37
C ILE A 66 -4.53 -4.59 -7.50
N SER A 67 -3.71 -5.61 -7.73
CA SER A 67 -3.93 -6.63 -8.76
C SER A 67 -3.84 -8.01 -8.14
N GLY A 68 -4.87 -8.84 -8.36
CA GLY A 68 -4.83 -10.29 -8.19
C GLY A 68 -5.04 -10.98 -9.54
N ASP A 69 -5.28 -12.30 -9.51
CA ASP A 69 -5.32 -13.12 -10.72
C ASP A 69 -6.47 -12.74 -11.68
N ASP A 70 -7.66 -12.44 -11.15
CA ASP A 70 -8.87 -12.17 -11.94
C ASP A 70 -9.49 -10.78 -11.65
N VAL A 71 -8.85 -9.96 -10.82
CA VAL A 71 -9.41 -8.68 -10.36
C VAL A 71 -8.34 -7.62 -10.17
N ALA A 72 -8.72 -6.38 -10.48
CA ALA A 72 -7.93 -5.21 -10.16
C ALA A 72 -8.80 -4.10 -9.56
N PHE A 73 -8.21 -3.35 -8.63
CA PHE A 73 -8.82 -2.16 -8.04
C PHE A 73 -7.91 -0.96 -8.25
N VAL A 74 -8.52 0.20 -8.49
CA VAL A 74 -7.85 1.50 -8.48
C VAL A 74 -8.54 2.39 -7.47
N VAL A 75 -7.79 2.82 -6.46
CA VAL A 75 -8.30 3.63 -5.34
C VAL A 75 -7.61 4.99 -5.38
N PHE A 76 -8.42 6.05 -5.31
CA PHE A 76 -7.95 7.43 -5.26
C PHE A 76 -8.16 7.99 -3.85
N GLY A 77 -7.17 8.72 -3.34
CA GLY A 77 -7.23 9.34 -2.02
C GLY A 77 -6.16 10.40 -1.81
N ALA A 78 -5.89 10.71 -0.55
CA ALA A 78 -4.80 11.59 -0.16
C ALA A 78 -4.15 11.12 1.15
N CYS A 79 -2.83 11.18 1.21
CA CYS A 79 -2.05 11.05 2.42
C CYS A 79 -2.08 12.39 3.17
N LEU A 80 -2.61 12.36 4.39
CA LEU A 80 -2.58 13.51 5.30
C LEU A 80 -1.42 13.33 6.28
N PRO A 81 -0.60 14.37 6.52
CA PRO A 81 0.37 14.35 7.62
C PRO A 81 -0.36 14.04 8.93
N ARG A 82 0.26 13.24 9.78
CA ARG A 82 -0.18 12.99 11.16
C ARG A 82 0.87 13.45 12.14
#